data_AF-A0A7C8MXP4-F1
#
_entry.id   AF-A0A7C8MXP4-F1
#
_cell.length_a   1.000
_cell.length_b   1.000
_cell.length_c   1.000
_cell.angle_alpha   90.00
_cell.angle_beta   90.00
_cell.angle_gamma   90.00
#
_symmetry.space_group_name_H-M   'P 1'
#
loop_
_entity.id
_entity.type
_entity.pdbx_description
1 polymer ?
#
loop_
_entity_poly.entity_id
_entity_poly.type
_entity_poly.pdbx_seq_one_letter_code
_entity_poly.pdbx_strand_id
1 'polypeptide(L)'
;MVLSLAIVGGEAAYQIIDRRAMWKWLCALKEPDGGFRLTLGGEIDLPLNLPHDSPSHTPEQPDLFTGLADYVRRCQTFEGGISARPGAEAHGAYAFCALGCLAILDAPHRIFPRYLDMPRLISWLSSRQYAPEGGLSGRTNKLVDGCYSHWVGGCWPLIEAAIHGPTIATGIETPSSGIDDLYSREGLIRYILCCGQDQTKRGGMRDKPYQPSDAYHTCYVLNGLSSAQHVTRILSSNGDGMIPPWTYEVLSHLDEAQVYNEEDRAGILKGIDPPVAAY
;
A
#
# COMPACT_ATOMS: atom_id res chain seq x y z
N MET A 1 -6.38 12.60 7.52
CA MET A 1 -6.38 13.12 8.91
C MET A 1 -5.69 12.16 9.88
N VAL A 2 -6.12 10.89 10.02
CA VAL A 2 -5.49 9.94 10.97
C VAL A 2 -3.97 9.78 10.73
N LEU A 3 -3.53 9.60 9.47
CA LEU A 3 -2.10 9.53 9.14
C LEU A 3 -1.34 10.81 9.51
N SER A 4 -1.96 11.99 9.34
CA SER A 4 -1.34 13.26 9.73
C SER A 4 -1.14 13.35 11.24
N LEU A 5 -2.11 12.88 12.03
CA LEU A 5 -1.99 12.80 13.50
C LEU A 5 -0.90 11.80 13.92
N ALA A 6 -0.80 10.66 13.24
CA ALA A 6 0.25 9.67 13.47
C ALA A 6 1.65 10.23 13.19
N ILE A 7 1.80 11.05 12.13
CA ILE A 7 3.08 11.70 11.78
C ILE A 7 3.49 12.74 12.82
N VAL A 8 2.56 13.61 13.26
CA VAL A 8 2.84 14.61 14.30
C VAL A 8 3.15 13.94 15.63
N GLY A 9 2.44 12.85 15.93
CA GLY A 9 2.63 12.06 17.13
C GLY A 9 2.21 12.77 18.42
N GLY A 10 2.34 12.04 19.53
CA GLY A 10 2.05 12.54 20.87
C GLY A 10 0.60 12.34 21.31
N GLU A 11 0.44 12.16 22.62
CA GLU A 11 -0.82 11.78 23.24
C GLU A 11 -1.96 12.76 22.91
N ALA A 12 -1.66 14.07 22.96
CA ALA A 12 -2.63 15.11 22.65
C ALA A 12 -3.18 15.00 21.21
N ALA A 13 -2.35 14.60 20.24
CA ALA A 13 -2.80 14.40 18.85
C ALA A 13 -3.71 13.17 18.74
N TYR A 14 -3.40 12.10 19.47
CA TYR A 14 -4.17 10.85 19.44
C TYR A 14 -5.52 10.97 20.14
N GLN A 15 -5.58 11.71 21.25
CA GLN A 15 -6.80 11.92 22.03
C GLN A 15 -7.86 12.78 21.32
N ILE A 16 -7.52 13.44 20.21
CA ILE A 16 -8.51 14.14 19.36
C ILE A 16 -9.46 13.15 18.69
N ILE A 17 -9.06 11.88 18.51
CA ILE A 17 -9.85 10.88 17.82
C ILE A 17 -10.91 10.31 18.77
N ASP A 18 -12.18 10.59 18.52
CA ASP A 18 -13.28 9.84 19.14
C ASP A 18 -13.34 8.43 18.54
N ARG A 19 -12.58 7.52 19.16
CA ARG A 19 -12.45 6.11 18.73
C ARG A 19 -13.80 5.40 18.72
N ARG A 20 -14.70 5.74 19.65
CA ARG A 20 -16.01 5.10 19.75
C ARG A 20 -16.91 5.60 18.62
N ALA A 21 -16.97 6.90 18.34
CA ALA A 21 -17.74 7.43 17.21
C ALA A 21 -17.19 6.93 15.87
N MET A 22 -15.87 6.90 15.69
CA MET A 22 -15.23 6.38 14.49
C MET A 22 -15.55 4.90 14.26
N TRP A 23 -15.51 4.07 15.31
CA TRP A 23 -15.91 2.67 15.24
C TRP A 23 -17.36 2.51 14.75
N LYS A 24 -18.30 3.24 15.35
CA LYS A 24 -19.72 3.21 14.94
C LYS A 24 -19.90 3.59 13.47
N TRP A 25 -19.20 4.63 13.04
CA TRP A 25 -19.26 5.11 11.66
C TRP A 25 -18.73 4.06 10.69
N LEU A 26 -17.59 3.42 10.99
CA LEU A 26 -17.06 2.32 10.18
C LEU A 26 -18.03 1.14 10.10
N CYS A 27 -18.66 0.75 11.21
CA CYS A 27 -19.68 -0.30 11.22
C CYS A 27 -20.86 0.03 10.30
N ALA A 28 -21.29 1.29 10.25
CA ALA A 28 -22.39 1.73 9.40
C ALA A 28 -22.06 1.72 7.90
N LEU A 29 -20.77 1.70 7.54
CA LEU A 29 -20.32 1.63 6.14
C LEU A 29 -20.17 0.19 5.63
N LYS A 30 -20.25 -0.82 6.50
CA LYS A 30 -20.01 -2.22 6.15
C LYS A 30 -21.14 -2.80 5.31
N GLU A 31 -20.79 -3.37 4.16
CA GLU A 31 -21.75 -3.97 3.23
C GLU A 31 -21.83 -5.51 3.35
N PRO A 32 -22.97 -6.13 2.95
CA PRO A 32 -23.21 -7.57 3.06
C PRO A 32 -22.25 -8.43 2.25
N ASP A 33 -21.75 -7.88 1.14
CA ASP A 33 -20.83 -8.57 0.26
C ASP A 33 -19.38 -8.56 0.78
N GLY A 34 -19.15 -7.93 1.94
CA GLY A 34 -17.85 -7.79 2.59
C GLY A 34 -17.16 -6.45 2.32
N GLY A 35 -17.66 -5.64 1.39
CA GLY A 35 -17.11 -4.32 1.06
C GLY A 35 -17.48 -3.22 2.07
N PHE A 36 -17.11 -1.99 1.73
CA PHE A 36 -17.44 -0.80 2.50
C PHE A 36 -17.89 0.35 1.58
N ARG A 37 -18.87 1.13 2.02
CA ARG A 37 -19.19 2.45 1.46
C ARG A 37 -18.14 3.49 1.86
N LEU A 38 -17.99 4.53 1.04
CA LEU A 38 -17.08 5.65 1.33
C LEU A 38 -17.68 6.67 2.32
N THR A 39 -18.99 6.92 2.26
CA THR A 39 -19.70 7.90 3.11
C THR A 39 -21.11 7.42 3.44
N LEU A 40 -21.68 7.94 4.54
CA LEU A 40 -23.09 7.76 4.89
C LEU A 40 -23.94 8.70 4.03
N GLY A 41 -25.01 8.18 3.40
CA GLY A 41 -25.89 8.99 2.53
C GLY A 41 -25.92 8.58 1.04
N GLY A 42 -25.21 7.52 0.64
CA GLY A 42 -25.90 6.45 -0.12
C GLY A 42 -26.76 5.70 0.91
N GLU A 43 -28.05 5.51 0.66
CA GLU A 43 -29.14 5.41 1.67
C GLU A 43 -28.84 4.89 3.11
N ILE A 44 -29.29 5.72 4.07
CA ILE A 44 -29.87 5.54 5.44
C ILE A 44 -28.94 5.22 6.66
N ASP A 45 -29.40 5.78 7.80
CA ASP A 45 -28.84 6.10 9.13
C ASP A 45 -28.44 4.97 10.13
N LEU A 46 -27.56 5.35 11.08
CA LEU A 46 -27.08 4.85 12.42
C LEU A 46 -27.86 3.69 13.13
N PRO A 47 -27.31 2.81 14.05
CA PRO A 47 -26.18 2.93 15.03
C PRO A 47 -25.35 1.62 15.44
N LEU A 48 -24.30 1.84 16.26
CA LEU A 48 -23.54 1.04 17.28
C LEU A 48 -23.33 -0.49 17.36
N ASN A 49 -24.04 -1.35 16.66
CA ASN A 49 -23.78 -2.80 16.55
C ASN A 49 -24.49 -3.19 15.26
N LEU A 50 -24.00 -4.14 14.45
CA LEU A 50 -24.76 -4.59 13.29
C LEU A 50 -26.17 -5.01 13.78
N PRO A 51 -27.26 -4.30 13.42
CA PRO A 51 -28.60 -4.73 13.81
C PRO A 51 -28.85 -6.15 13.31
N HIS A 52 -29.70 -6.93 13.99
CA HIS A 52 -30.19 -8.22 13.46
C HIS A 52 -30.76 -8.08 12.03
N ASP A 53 -31.21 -6.88 11.70
CA ASP A 53 -31.85 -6.52 10.44
C ASP A 53 -30.83 -5.95 9.42
N SER A 54 -29.54 -5.85 9.80
CA SER A 54 -28.49 -5.49 8.85
C SER A 54 -28.38 -6.59 7.81
N PRO A 55 -28.34 -6.24 6.51
CA PRO A 55 -28.13 -7.25 5.48
C PRO A 55 -26.75 -7.94 5.60
N SER A 56 -25.84 -7.41 6.42
CA SER A 56 -24.53 -7.99 6.76
C SER A 56 -24.53 -8.83 8.05
N HIS A 57 -25.67 -8.96 8.74
CA HIS A 57 -25.77 -9.72 9.99
C HIS A 57 -25.90 -11.22 9.71
N THR A 58 -24.85 -12.00 10.02
CA THR A 58 -24.90 -13.46 10.08
C THR A 58 -25.04 -13.96 11.52
N PRO A 59 -25.57 -15.17 11.76
CA PRO A 59 -25.69 -15.76 13.10
C PRO A 59 -24.36 -15.96 13.85
N GLU A 60 -23.22 -15.78 13.19
CA GLU A 60 -21.87 -16.16 13.65
C GLU A 60 -21.07 -15.01 14.29
N GLN A 61 -21.69 -13.87 14.62
CA GLN A 61 -21.03 -12.63 15.10
C GLN A 61 -20.08 -11.99 14.07
N PRO A 62 -20.60 -11.36 13.01
CA PRO A 62 -19.77 -10.66 12.02
C PRO A 62 -19.06 -9.44 12.62
N ASP A 63 -17.78 -9.29 12.28
CA ASP A 63 -16.96 -8.09 12.57
C ASP A 63 -16.73 -7.24 11.31
N LEU A 64 -15.96 -6.16 11.41
CA LEU A 64 -15.63 -5.30 10.27
C LEU A 64 -14.89 -6.04 9.13
N PHE A 65 -14.18 -7.12 9.45
CA PHE A 65 -13.31 -7.83 8.52
C PHE A 65 -13.99 -9.03 7.85
N THR A 66 -15.13 -9.45 8.37
CA THR A 66 -15.94 -10.57 7.84
C THR A 66 -16.25 -10.34 6.35
N GLY A 67 -15.89 -11.31 5.50
CA GLY A 67 -16.06 -11.26 4.04
C GLY A 67 -15.17 -10.27 3.28
N LEU A 68 -14.32 -9.49 3.97
CA LEU A 68 -13.51 -8.43 3.33
C LEU A 68 -12.47 -8.98 2.36
N ALA A 69 -11.76 -10.05 2.76
CA ALA A 69 -10.77 -10.69 1.89
C ALA A 69 -11.41 -11.31 0.64
N ASP A 70 -12.61 -11.89 0.78
CA ASP A 70 -13.39 -12.40 -0.36
C ASP A 70 -13.89 -11.29 -1.28
N TYR A 71 -14.29 -10.13 -0.73
CA TYR A 71 -14.61 -8.95 -1.53
C TYR A 71 -13.40 -8.51 -2.37
N VAL A 72 -12.23 -8.39 -1.75
CA VAL A 72 -10.97 -8.05 -2.45
C VAL A 72 -10.64 -9.06 -3.54
N ARG A 73 -10.77 -10.37 -3.26
CA ARG A 73 -10.58 -11.43 -4.26
C ARG A 73 -11.45 -11.23 -5.50
N ARG A 74 -12.72 -10.86 -5.34
CA ARG A 74 -13.63 -10.59 -6.47
C ARG A 74 -13.28 -9.32 -7.26
N CYS A 75 -12.43 -8.45 -6.71
CA CYS A 75 -11.96 -7.26 -7.40
C CYS A 75 -10.75 -7.53 -8.31
N GLN A 76 -10.10 -8.70 -8.19
CA GLN A 76 -9.06 -9.10 -9.14
C GLN A 76 -9.68 -9.38 -10.51
N THR A 77 -9.10 -8.79 -11.54
CA THR A 77 -9.63 -8.80 -12.91
C THR A 77 -8.98 -9.90 -13.75
N PHE A 78 -9.51 -10.09 -14.96
CA PHE A 78 -8.89 -11.00 -15.94
C PHE A 78 -7.46 -10.58 -16.34
N GLU A 79 -7.14 -9.28 -16.24
CA GLU A 79 -5.82 -8.74 -16.53
C GLU A 79 -4.77 -9.16 -15.47
N GLY A 80 -5.20 -9.62 -14.29
CA GLY A 80 -4.36 -9.93 -13.14
C GLY A 80 -4.30 -8.83 -12.09
N GLY A 81 -4.47 -7.57 -12.50
CA GLY A 81 -4.58 -6.43 -11.60
C GLY A 81 -5.91 -6.37 -10.84
N ILE A 82 -5.99 -5.44 -9.89
CA ILE A 82 -7.15 -5.29 -8.99
C ILE A 82 -7.86 -3.97 -9.28
N SER A 83 -9.19 -4.01 -9.23
CA SER A 83 -10.08 -2.89 -9.54
C SER A 83 -10.76 -2.33 -8.28
N ALA A 84 -11.49 -1.23 -8.41
CA ALA A 84 -12.19 -0.60 -7.28
C ALA A 84 -13.33 -1.46 -6.69
N ARG A 85 -13.94 -2.28 -7.54
CA ARG A 85 -15.11 -3.10 -7.26
C ARG A 85 -15.17 -4.25 -8.26
N PRO A 86 -15.84 -5.36 -7.96
CA PRO A 86 -15.95 -6.49 -8.88
C PRO A 86 -16.42 -6.07 -10.28
N GLY A 87 -15.72 -6.55 -11.31
CA GLY A 87 -16.04 -6.28 -12.72
C GLY A 87 -15.56 -4.93 -13.28
N ALA A 88 -14.90 -4.08 -12.48
CA ALA A 88 -14.28 -2.86 -13.00
C ALA A 88 -12.87 -3.10 -13.57
N GLU A 89 -12.32 -2.09 -14.26
CA GLU A 89 -10.98 -2.12 -14.85
C GLU A 89 -9.88 -2.15 -13.77
N ALA A 90 -8.79 -2.88 -14.02
CA ALA A 90 -7.66 -2.93 -13.11
C ALA A 90 -6.96 -1.58 -13.00
N HIS A 91 -6.52 -1.21 -11.79
CA HIS A 91 -5.87 0.08 -11.55
C HIS A 91 -4.85 0.02 -10.42
N GLY A 92 -3.70 0.68 -10.58
CA GLY A 92 -2.57 0.62 -9.65
C GLY A 92 -2.96 1.11 -8.26
N ALA A 93 -3.67 2.23 -8.18
CA ALA A 93 -4.18 2.75 -6.91
C ALA A 93 -5.09 1.75 -6.17
N TYR A 94 -5.96 1.01 -6.87
CA TYR A 94 -6.82 0.02 -6.23
C TYR A 94 -6.06 -1.27 -5.88
N ALA A 95 -5.06 -1.64 -6.67
CA ALA A 95 -4.13 -2.72 -6.32
C ALA A 95 -3.38 -2.43 -5.02
N PHE A 96 -2.85 -1.22 -4.85
CA PHE A 96 -2.22 -0.81 -3.59
C PHE A 96 -3.17 -0.88 -2.40
N CYS A 97 -4.38 -0.30 -2.55
CA CYS A 97 -5.39 -0.35 -1.49
C CYS A 97 -5.79 -1.79 -1.13
N ALA A 98 -5.96 -2.67 -2.13
CA ALA A 98 -6.33 -4.06 -1.92
C ALA A 98 -5.23 -4.87 -1.24
N LEU A 99 -3.98 -4.73 -1.71
CA LEU A 99 -2.83 -5.39 -1.09
C LEU A 99 -2.61 -4.91 0.34
N GLY A 100 -2.73 -3.60 0.56
CA GLY A 100 -2.64 -3.04 1.90
C GLY A 100 -3.75 -3.51 2.83
N CYS A 101 -4.99 -3.56 2.33
CA CYS A 101 -6.13 -4.11 3.06
C CYS A 101 -5.87 -5.56 3.49
N LEU A 102 -5.41 -6.41 2.56
CA LEU A 102 -5.09 -7.81 2.88
C LEU A 102 -3.91 -7.90 3.86
N ALA A 103 -2.87 -7.08 3.71
CA ALA A 103 -1.72 -7.05 4.61
C ALA A 103 -2.05 -6.60 6.05
N ILE A 104 -3.15 -5.87 6.25
CA ILE A 104 -3.71 -5.56 7.57
C ILE A 104 -4.39 -6.79 8.18
N LEU A 105 -5.04 -7.62 7.35
CA LEU A 105 -5.81 -8.78 7.81
C LEU A 105 -4.92 -9.96 8.24
N ASP A 106 -3.84 -10.23 7.52
CA ASP A 106 -2.87 -11.27 7.84
C ASP A 106 -1.56 -11.02 7.06
N ALA A 107 -0.49 -11.77 7.36
CA ALA A 107 0.82 -11.58 6.73
C ALA A 107 0.74 -11.74 5.19
N PRO A 108 1.40 -10.88 4.39
CA PRO A 108 1.40 -10.96 2.93
C PRO A 108 1.67 -12.36 2.35
N HIS A 109 2.66 -13.08 2.89
CA HIS A 109 3.06 -14.43 2.45
C HIS A 109 2.00 -15.51 2.72
N ARG A 110 1.02 -15.25 3.60
CA ARG A 110 -0.09 -16.16 3.89
C ARG A 110 -1.35 -15.76 3.13
N ILE A 111 -1.70 -14.48 3.17
CA ILE A 111 -3.01 -14.03 2.72
C ILE A 111 -3.06 -13.76 1.21
N PHE A 112 -1.99 -13.24 0.60
CA PHE A 112 -2.00 -12.97 -0.83
C PHE A 112 -2.17 -14.25 -1.66
N PRO A 113 -1.38 -15.32 -1.50
CA PRO A 113 -1.56 -16.54 -2.29
C PRO A 113 -2.89 -17.27 -2.00
N ARG A 114 -3.54 -16.98 -0.86
CA ARG A 114 -4.85 -17.54 -0.52
C ARG A 114 -6.00 -16.87 -1.29
N TYR A 115 -5.91 -15.56 -1.52
CA TYR A 115 -7.02 -14.77 -2.08
C TYR A 115 -6.75 -14.22 -3.48
N LEU A 116 -5.52 -14.22 -3.98
CA LEU A 116 -5.14 -13.62 -5.26
C LEU A 116 -4.40 -14.62 -6.15
N ASP A 117 -4.65 -14.54 -7.46
CA ASP A 117 -3.80 -15.13 -8.49
C ASP A 117 -2.50 -14.32 -8.57
N MET A 118 -1.49 -14.77 -7.81
CA MET A 118 -0.21 -14.07 -7.68
C MET A 118 0.58 -13.97 -8.99
N PRO A 119 0.75 -15.05 -9.79
CA PRO A 119 1.44 -14.95 -11.08
C PRO A 119 0.85 -13.89 -12.01
N ARG A 120 -0.49 -13.83 -12.13
CA ARG A 120 -1.14 -12.81 -12.96
C ARG A 120 -0.98 -11.41 -12.39
N LEU A 121 -1.07 -11.25 -11.07
CA LEU A 121 -0.88 -9.96 -10.43
C LEU A 121 0.54 -9.42 -10.63
N ILE A 122 1.56 -10.25 -10.46
CA ILE A 122 2.97 -9.89 -10.66
C ILE A 122 3.20 -9.48 -12.11
N SER A 123 2.69 -10.28 -13.06
CA SER A 123 2.77 -9.95 -14.50
C SER A 123 2.11 -8.61 -14.82
N TRP A 124 0.91 -8.38 -14.26
CA TRP A 124 0.19 -7.13 -14.46
C TRP A 124 0.94 -5.93 -13.86
N LEU A 125 1.43 -6.02 -12.63
CA LEU A 125 2.21 -4.96 -11.97
C LEU A 125 3.49 -4.64 -12.74
N SER A 126 4.22 -5.67 -13.18
CA SER A 126 5.44 -5.51 -14.00
C SER A 126 5.14 -4.75 -15.30
N SER A 127 4.03 -5.07 -15.97
CA SER A 127 3.59 -4.40 -17.20
C SER A 127 3.14 -2.93 -17.03
N ARG A 128 3.19 -2.37 -15.82
CA ARG A 128 2.92 -0.95 -15.58
C ARG A 128 4.14 -0.06 -15.83
N GLN A 129 5.35 -0.60 -15.80
CA GLN A 129 6.56 0.19 -16.00
C GLN A 129 6.92 0.28 -17.49
N TYR A 130 7.08 1.50 -18.01
CA TYR A 130 7.34 1.73 -19.43
C TYR A 130 8.78 2.16 -19.71
N ALA A 131 9.22 1.95 -20.94
CA ALA A 131 10.47 2.47 -21.48
C ALA A 131 10.17 3.26 -22.77
N PRO A 132 10.85 4.40 -23.02
CA PRO A 132 12.05 4.88 -22.32
C PRO A 132 11.77 5.69 -21.04
N GLU A 133 10.51 5.94 -20.67
CA GLU A 133 10.19 6.86 -19.57
C GLU A 133 10.69 6.39 -18.21
N GLY A 134 10.66 5.09 -17.92
CA GLY A 134 11.03 4.50 -16.62
C GLY A 134 9.94 4.61 -15.53
N GLY A 135 8.95 5.48 -15.75
CA GLY A 135 7.80 5.69 -14.86
C GLY A 135 6.76 4.57 -14.93
N LEU A 136 5.76 4.67 -14.05
CA LEU A 136 4.68 3.69 -13.90
C LEU A 136 3.36 4.28 -14.41
N SER A 137 2.59 3.48 -15.13
CA SER A 137 1.22 3.78 -15.54
C SER A 137 0.21 3.23 -14.52
N GLY A 138 -0.97 3.86 -14.45
CA GLY A 138 -2.02 3.40 -13.54
C GLY A 138 -2.78 2.17 -14.02
N ARG A 139 -2.89 2.00 -15.34
CA ARG A 139 -3.69 0.94 -15.98
C ARG A 139 -3.24 0.76 -17.43
N THR A 140 -3.63 -0.36 -18.02
CA THR A 140 -3.25 -0.76 -19.37
C THR A 140 -3.54 0.33 -20.42
N ASN A 141 -2.59 0.59 -21.33
CA ASN A 141 -2.68 1.60 -22.40
C ASN A 141 -2.93 3.05 -21.93
N LYS A 142 -2.51 3.40 -20.71
CA LYS A 142 -2.50 4.80 -20.23
C LYS A 142 -1.07 5.27 -20.00
N LEU A 143 -0.91 6.59 -19.93
CA LEU A 143 0.39 7.23 -19.75
C LEU A 143 0.99 6.92 -18.37
N VAL A 144 2.31 7.04 -18.30
CA VAL A 144 3.03 7.14 -17.02
C VAL A 144 2.65 8.41 -16.28
N ASP A 145 2.66 8.34 -14.96
CA ASP A 145 2.39 9.45 -14.04
C ASP A 145 3.14 9.23 -12.72
N GLY A 146 3.80 10.28 -12.24
CA GLY A 146 4.62 10.28 -11.03
C GLY A 146 3.90 9.81 -9.77
N CYS A 147 2.58 9.98 -9.64
CA CYS A 147 1.89 9.48 -8.46
C CYS A 147 1.89 7.94 -8.38
N TYR A 148 2.00 7.24 -9.52
CA TYR A 148 2.13 5.77 -9.53
C TYR A 148 3.48 5.27 -9.05
N SER A 149 4.47 6.16 -8.86
CA SER A 149 5.68 5.84 -8.09
C SER A 149 5.34 5.33 -6.70
N HIS A 150 4.27 5.83 -6.07
CA HIS A 150 3.73 5.26 -4.84
C HIS A 150 2.68 4.17 -5.09
N TRP A 151 1.64 4.45 -5.87
CA TRP A 151 0.51 3.54 -6.00
C TRP A 151 0.85 2.21 -6.68
N VAL A 152 1.82 2.18 -7.59
CA VAL A 152 2.29 0.93 -8.19
C VAL A 152 3.62 0.52 -7.57
N GLY A 153 4.55 1.47 -7.38
CA GLY A 153 5.85 1.18 -6.78
C GLY A 153 5.75 0.62 -5.36
N GLY A 154 4.81 1.14 -4.55
CA GLY A 154 4.53 0.66 -3.20
C GLY A 154 3.85 -0.71 -3.12
N CYS A 155 3.40 -1.28 -4.24
CA CYS A 155 2.95 -2.67 -4.28
C CYS A 155 4.14 -3.64 -4.19
N TRP A 156 5.30 -3.29 -4.77
CA TRP A 156 6.45 -4.20 -4.86
C TRP A 156 6.97 -4.65 -3.51
N PRO A 157 7.17 -3.78 -2.50
CA PRO A 157 7.56 -4.24 -1.17
C PRO A 157 6.58 -5.25 -0.54
N LEU A 158 5.27 -5.11 -0.80
CA LEU A 158 4.26 -6.07 -0.32
C LEU A 158 4.32 -7.41 -1.07
N ILE A 159 4.57 -7.36 -2.38
CA ILE A 159 4.73 -8.55 -3.24
C ILE A 159 6.02 -9.30 -2.89
N GLU A 160 7.14 -8.59 -2.77
CA GLU A 160 8.43 -9.12 -2.32
C GLU A 160 8.28 -9.78 -0.94
N ALA A 161 7.62 -9.10 0.00
CA ALA A 161 7.30 -9.65 1.32
C ALA A 161 6.45 -10.93 1.27
N ALA A 162 5.55 -11.05 0.29
CA ALA A 162 4.75 -12.25 0.09
C ALA A 162 5.54 -13.41 -0.52
N ILE A 163 6.49 -13.12 -1.42
CA ILE A 163 7.30 -14.13 -2.12
C ILE A 163 8.43 -14.64 -1.22
N HIS A 164 9.15 -13.75 -0.55
CA HIS A 164 10.28 -14.11 0.30
C HIS A 164 9.87 -14.67 1.66
N GLY A 165 8.69 -14.27 2.16
CA GLY A 165 8.23 -14.64 3.48
C GLY A 165 9.08 -14.05 4.61
N PRO A 166 8.87 -14.52 5.86
CA PRO A 166 9.59 -14.01 7.00
C PRO A 166 11.04 -14.53 7.04
N THR A 167 11.97 -13.64 7.37
CA THR A 167 13.38 -13.98 7.65
C THR A 167 13.60 -14.09 9.16
N ILE A 168 14.43 -15.04 9.60
CA ILE A 168 14.87 -15.12 11.00
C ILE A 168 15.91 -14.02 11.21
N ALA A 169 15.71 -13.16 12.22
CA ALA A 169 16.67 -12.12 12.59
C ALA A 169 17.95 -12.73 13.19
N THR A 170 18.77 -13.37 12.37
CA THR A 170 20.17 -13.69 12.69
C THR A 170 20.97 -12.45 12.34
N GLY A 171 21.58 -11.80 13.34
CA GLY A 171 22.19 -10.46 13.27
C GLY A 171 23.39 -10.30 12.32
N ILE A 172 23.26 -10.71 11.07
CA ILE A 172 24.18 -10.43 9.98
C ILE A 172 23.45 -9.46 9.06
N GLU A 173 23.88 -8.21 9.09
CA GLU A 173 23.58 -7.18 8.10
C GLU A 173 24.23 -7.59 6.77
N THR A 174 23.69 -8.57 6.07
CA THR A 174 24.06 -8.75 4.66
C THR A 174 23.27 -7.73 3.85
N PRO A 175 23.96 -6.84 3.09
CA PRO A 175 23.33 -6.05 2.04
C PRO A 175 22.47 -6.97 1.18
N SER A 176 21.33 -6.48 0.68
CA SER A 176 20.39 -7.25 -0.16
C SER A 176 20.94 -7.63 -1.54
N SER A 177 22.26 -7.83 -1.68
CA SER A 177 22.91 -8.36 -2.87
C SER A 177 22.39 -9.78 -3.12
N GLY A 178 21.34 -9.92 -3.93
CA GLY A 178 20.77 -11.21 -4.32
C GLY A 178 19.24 -11.31 -4.32
N ILE A 179 18.49 -10.23 -4.05
CA ILE A 179 17.07 -10.19 -4.39
C ILE A 179 16.96 -9.59 -5.79
N ASP A 180 16.58 -10.41 -6.77
CA ASP A 180 16.26 -9.90 -8.11
C ASP A 180 15.05 -8.97 -8.00
N ASP A 181 15.24 -7.69 -8.26
CA ASP A 181 14.15 -6.72 -8.27
C ASP A 181 13.11 -7.12 -9.32
N LEU A 182 11.84 -7.19 -8.92
CA LEU A 182 10.74 -7.51 -9.83
C LEU A 182 10.34 -6.34 -10.75
N TYR A 183 10.98 -5.18 -10.58
CA TYR A 183 10.79 -3.97 -11.36
C TYR A 183 12.09 -3.17 -11.45
N SER A 184 12.21 -2.26 -12.41
CA SER A 184 13.40 -1.43 -12.55
C SER A 184 13.38 -0.28 -11.53
N ARG A 185 14.04 -0.45 -10.39
CA ARG A 185 14.30 0.65 -9.42
C ARG A 185 15.02 1.81 -10.11
N GLU A 186 16.04 1.50 -10.92
CA GLU A 186 16.77 2.49 -11.71
C GLU A 186 15.84 3.31 -12.60
N GLY A 187 15.00 2.67 -13.41
CA GLY A 187 14.10 3.36 -14.33
C GLY A 187 13.14 4.29 -13.58
N LEU A 188 12.61 3.83 -12.44
CA LEU A 188 11.72 4.64 -11.62
C LEU A 188 12.43 5.85 -11.00
N ILE A 189 13.63 5.67 -10.45
CA ILE A 189 14.43 6.76 -9.87
C ILE A 189 14.78 7.79 -10.95
N ARG A 190 15.19 7.34 -12.14
CA ARG A 190 15.45 8.23 -13.29
C ARG A 190 14.21 9.02 -13.68
N TYR A 191 13.03 8.38 -13.78
CA TYR A 191 11.78 9.09 -14.06
C TYR A 191 11.47 10.16 -13.02
N ILE A 192 11.61 9.83 -11.74
CA ILE A 192 11.34 10.76 -10.63
C ILE A 192 12.29 11.96 -10.68
N LEU A 193 13.60 11.72 -10.73
CA LEU A 193 14.62 12.77 -10.65
C LEU A 193 14.71 13.59 -11.94
N CYS A 194 14.60 12.97 -13.11
CA CYS A 194 14.75 13.66 -14.39
C CYS A 194 13.44 14.27 -14.91
N CYS A 195 12.29 13.62 -14.67
CA CYS A 195 11.00 14.03 -15.25
C CYS A 195 10.02 14.59 -14.21
N GLY A 196 10.06 14.09 -12.97
CA GLY A 196 9.11 14.40 -11.91
C GLY A 196 9.34 15.73 -11.18
N GLN A 197 10.52 16.33 -11.27
CA GLN A 197 10.85 17.59 -10.60
C GLN A 197 10.32 18.82 -11.36
N ASP A 198 9.66 19.73 -10.66
CA ASP A 198 9.36 21.08 -11.18
C ASP A 198 10.61 21.96 -11.08
N GLN A 199 11.20 22.25 -12.24
CA GLN A 199 12.42 23.03 -12.39
C GLN A 199 12.20 24.56 -12.27
N THR A 200 10.95 25.00 -12.05
CA THR A 200 10.67 26.41 -11.78
C THR A 200 10.92 26.76 -10.31
N LYS A 201 10.86 28.05 -9.97
CA LYS A 201 10.98 28.52 -8.57
C LYS A 201 9.87 28.00 -7.64
N ARG A 202 8.81 27.40 -8.17
CA ARG A 202 7.74 26.78 -7.38
C ARG A 202 8.24 25.55 -6.62
N GLY A 203 9.16 24.78 -7.23
CA GLY A 203 9.57 23.49 -6.72
C GLY A 203 8.43 22.48 -6.62
N GLY A 204 8.72 21.34 -5.98
CA GLY A 204 7.78 20.22 -5.83
C GLY A 204 7.84 19.23 -6.99
N MET A 205 7.02 18.19 -6.88
CA MET A 205 6.93 17.13 -7.88
C MET A 205 5.61 17.22 -8.65
N ARG A 206 5.59 16.65 -9.85
CA ARG A 206 4.47 16.68 -10.79
C ARG A 206 4.14 15.29 -11.32
N ASP A 207 2.99 15.19 -11.96
CA ASP A 207 2.55 14.02 -12.74
C ASP A 207 3.61 13.64 -13.80
N LYS A 208 3.85 14.52 -14.78
CA LYS A 208 4.77 14.30 -15.90
C LYS A 208 5.29 15.64 -16.43
N PRO A 209 6.29 15.67 -17.34
CA PRO A 209 6.76 16.91 -17.94
C PRO A 209 5.62 17.78 -18.48
N TYR A 210 5.76 19.09 -18.31
CA TYR A 210 4.77 20.12 -18.68
C TYR A 210 3.49 20.18 -17.82
N GLN A 211 3.31 19.30 -16.84
CA GLN A 211 2.27 19.47 -15.82
C GLN A 211 2.77 20.34 -14.65
N PRO A 212 1.90 21.15 -14.02
CA PRO A 212 2.26 21.91 -12.83
C PRO A 212 2.53 20.98 -11.64
N SER A 213 3.43 21.37 -10.73
CA SER A 213 3.57 20.66 -9.45
C SER A 213 2.40 20.92 -8.51
N ASP A 214 2.11 19.94 -7.67
CA ASP A 214 1.14 20.05 -6.59
C ASP A 214 1.56 19.20 -5.38
N ALA A 215 0.87 19.40 -4.26
CA ALA A 215 1.20 18.70 -3.01
C ALA A 215 0.89 17.19 -3.06
N TYR A 216 -0.06 16.77 -3.89
CA TYR A 216 -0.42 15.36 -4.06
C TYR A 216 0.70 14.61 -4.76
N HIS A 217 1.15 15.09 -5.93
CA HIS A 217 2.27 14.53 -6.66
C HIS A 217 3.56 14.65 -5.87
N THR A 218 3.81 15.79 -5.21
CA THR A 218 4.98 15.93 -4.33
C THR A 218 5.03 14.83 -3.27
N CYS A 219 3.92 14.58 -2.57
CA CYS A 219 3.85 13.50 -1.58
C CYS A 219 4.10 12.12 -2.19
N TYR A 220 3.33 11.75 -3.21
CA TYR A 220 3.37 10.38 -3.74
C TYR A 220 4.61 10.07 -4.58
N VAL A 221 5.18 11.05 -5.27
CA VAL A 221 6.45 10.88 -5.99
C VAL A 221 7.60 10.66 -5.00
N LEU A 222 7.69 11.47 -3.94
CA LEU A 222 8.74 11.30 -2.93
C LEU A 222 8.57 10.01 -2.13
N ASN A 223 7.33 9.59 -1.87
CA ASN A 223 7.08 8.27 -1.27
C ASN A 223 7.55 7.13 -2.17
N GLY A 224 7.33 7.24 -3.48
CA GLY A 224 7.84 6.29 -4.45
C GLY A 224 9.37 6.28 -4.55
N LEU A 225 10.01 7.45 -4.45
CA LEU A 225 11.48 7.56 -4.40
C LEU A 225 12.05 6.83 -3.19
N SER A 226 11.49 7.10 -2.00
CA SER A 226 11.85 6.38 -0.77
C SER A 226 11.67 4.87 -0.95
N SER A 227 10.52 4.42 -1.47
CA SER A 227 10.29 2.98 -1.72
C SER A 227 11.29 2.37 -2.69
N ALA A 228 11.74 3.10 -3.72
CA ALA A 228 12.73 2.62 -4.67
C ALA A 228 14.16 2.55 -4.07
N GLN A 229 14.46 3.41 -3.10
CA GLN A 229 15.77 3.48 -2.43
C GLN A 229 15.93 2.49 -1.27
N HIS A 230 14.86 1.78 -0.88
CA HIS A 230 14.85 0.87 0.27
C HIS A 230 14.22 -0.49 -0.06
N VAL A 231 14.60 -1.52 0.69
CA VAL A 231 14.01 -2.86 0.65
C VAL A 231 13.29 -3.12 1.97
N THR A 232 12.10 -3.70 1.87
CA THR A 232 11.30 -4.10 3.05
C THR A 232 11.36 -5.61 3.24
N ARG A 233 11.65 -6.05 4.44
CA ARG A 233 11.66 -7.47 4.84
C ARG A 233 10.66 -7.71 5.95
N ILE A 234 10.03 -8.89 5.93
CA ILE A 234 9.26 -9.38 7.08
C ILE A 234 10.24 -10.12 8.00
N LEU A 235 10.28 -9.75 9.27
CA LEU A 235 11.00 -10.48 10.32
C LEU A 235 10.02 -11.33 11.11
N SER A 236 10.38 -12.57 11.44
CA SER A 236 9.62 -13.39 12.41
C SER A 236 10.26 -13.34 13.80
N SER A 237 9.44 -13.19 14.84
CA SER A 237 9.86 -13.35 16.24
C SER A 237 9.61 -14.78 16.73
N ASN A 238 10.53 -15.34 17.52
CA ASN A 238 10.39 -16.68 18.11
C ASN A 238 9.41 -16.73 19.32
N GLY A 239 8.44 -15.81 19.44
CA GLY A 239 7.67 -15.63 20.69
C GLY A 239 6.15 -15.67 20.54
N ASP A 240 5.50 -16.47 21.39
CA ASP A 240 4.04 -16.51 21.64
C ASP A 240 3.57 -15.23 22.37
N GLY A 241 3.43 -14.12 21.63
CA GLY A 241 2.92 -12.85 22.14
C GLY A 241 1.65 -12.36 21.43
N MET A 242 0.95 -11.39 22.04
CA MET A 242 -0.26 -10.71 21.51
C MET A 242 0.01 -9.74 20.34
N ILE A 243 1.28 -9.60 19.93
CA ILE A 243 1.73 -8.80 18.77
C ILE A 243 1.71 -9.73 17.55
N PRO A 244 1.42 -9.27 16.32
CA PRO A 244 1.66 -10.08 15.13
C PRO A 244 3.06 -10.69 15.24
N PRO A 245 3.24 -12.00 15.04
CA PRO A 245 4.54 -12.63 15.25
C PRO A 245 5.60 -12.16 14.24
N TRP A 246 5.26 -11.16 13.41
CA TRP A 246 6.13 -10.54 12.44
C TRP A 246 6.14 -9.01 12.50
N THR A 247 7.27 -8.42 12.12
CA THR A 247 7.47 -6.98 11.97
C THR A 247 8.08 -6.67 10.61
N TYR A 248 7.97 -5.42 10.15
CA TYR A 248 8.63 -4.97 8.94
C TYR A 248 9.95 -4.28 9.28
N GLU A 249 11.02 -4.70 8.61
CA GLU A 249 12.31 -4.02 8.61
C GLU A 249 12.51 -3.35 7.26
N VAL A 250 12.99 -2.11 7.27
CA VAL A 250 13.28 -1.36 6.04
C VAL A 250 14.76 -1.00 6.03
N LEU A 251 15.46 -1.43 4.99
CA LEU A 251 16.91 -1.28 4.82
C LEU A 251 17.21 -0.50 3.55
N SER A 252 18.33 0.22 3.52
CA SER A 252 18.80 0.86 2.28
C SER A 252 19.08 -0.17 1.20
N HIS A 253 18.59 0.09 -0.02
CA HIS A 253 18.94 -0.70 -1.19
C HIS A 253 20.29 -0.23 -1.75
N LEU A 254 21.28 -1.11 -1.73
CA LEU A 254 22.61 -0.89 -2.28
C LEU A 254 22.81 -1.81 -3.48
N ASP A 255 22.99 -1.23 -4.66
CA ASP A 255 23.27 -1.95 -5.91
C ASP A 255 24.54 -1.37 -6.54
N GLU A 256 25.21 -2.14 -7.40
CA GLU A 256 26.48 -1.77 -8.04
C GLU A 256 26.36 -0.50 -8.88
N ALA A 257 25.17 -0.22 -9.43
CA ALA A 257 24.87 0.95 -10.25
C ALA A 257 23.87 1.91 -9.57
N GLN A 258 24.24 2.51 -8.43
CA GLN A 258 23.42 3.58 -7.84
C GLN A 258 23.28 4.77 -8.81
N VAL A 259 22.03 5.12 -9.14
CA VAL A 259 21.68 6.21 -10.08
C VAL A 259 21.26 7.51 -9.39
N TYR A 260 21.55 7.63 -8.09
CA TYR A 260 21.27 8.80 -7.26
C TYR A 260 22.42 9.00 -6.27
N ASN A 261 22.60 10.22 -5.75
CA ASN A 261 23.60 10.48 -4.73
C ASN A 261 23.02 10.20 -3.33
N GLU A 262 23.87 9.96 -2.33
CA GLU A 262 23.41 9.78 -0.94
C GLU A 262 22.65 11.00 -0.39
N GLU A 263 22.95 12.20 -0.90
CA GLU A 263 22.22 13.44 -0.56
C GLU A 263 20.76 13.42 -1.05
N ASP A 264 20.45 12.62 -2.06
CA ASP A 264 19.11 12.43 -2.62
C ASP A 264 18.33 11.32 -1.88
N ARG A 265 18.90 10.71 -0.83
CA ARG A 265 18.24 9.65 -0.07
C ARG A 265 17.06 10.20 0.73
N ALA A 266 15.86 9.78 0.35
CA ALA A 266 14.64 10.09 1.08
C ALA A 266 14.57 9.30 2.38
N GLY A 267 13.91 9.85 3.40
CA GLY A 267 13.68 9.14 4.67
C GLY A 267 12.84 7.87 4.49
N ILE A 268 12.98 6.93 5.43
CA ILE A 268 12.20 5.69 5.45
C ILE A 268 10.74 6.01 5.79
N LEU A 269 9.83 5.55 4.93
CA LEU A 269 8.42 5.47 5.26
C LEU A 269 8.15 4.16 5.98
N LYS A 270 7.70 4.24 7.24
CA LYS A 270 7.08 3.09 7.89
C LYS A 270 5.79 2.80 7.12
N GLY A 271 5.72 1.62 6.49
CA GLY A 271 4.61 1.20 5.66
C GLY A 271 3.36 0.88 6.49
N ILE A 272 2.63 -0.16 6.09
CA ILE A 272 1.50 -0.68 6.84
C ILE A 272 2.03 -1.43 8.06
N ASP A 273 2.39 -0.71 9.11
CA ASP A 273 2.65 -1.32 10.40
C ASP A 273 1.30 -1.82 10.97
N PRO A 274 1.19 -3.10 11.36
CA PRO A 274 0.01 -3.53 12.09
C PRO A 274 -0.13 -2.68 13.37
N PRO A 275 -1.37 -2.39 13.81
CA PRO A 275 -1.59 -1.49 14.92
C PRO A 275 -0.88 -2.01 16.17
N VAL A 276 0.15 -1.28 16.61
CA VAL A 276 0.69 -1.44 17.95
C VAL A 276 -0.44 -1.02 18.89
N ALA A 277 -1.00 -1.99 19.62
CA ALA A 277 -2.01 -1.74 20.62
C ALA A 277 -1.42 -0.84 21.71
N ALA A 278 -1.63 0.47 21.58
CA ALA A 278 -1.55 1.39 22.70
C ALA A 278 -2.77 1.12 23.57
N TYR A 279 -2.53 0.36 24.66
CA TYR A 279 -3.40 0.31 25.83
C TYR A 279 -3.28 1.62 26.60
#